data_AF-A0A4Y9XU72-F1
#
_entry.id   AF-A0A4Y9XU72-F1
#
_cell.length_a   1.000
_cell.length_b   1.000
_cell.length_c   1.000
_cell.angle_alpha   90.00
_cell.angle_beta   90.00
_cell.angle_gamma   90.00
#
_symmetry.space_group_name_H-M   'P 1'
#
loop_
_entity.id
_entity.type
_entity.pdbx_description
1 polymer ?
#
loop_
_entity_poly.entity_id
_entity_poly.type
_entity_poly.pdbx_seq_one_letter_code
_entity_poly.pdbx_strand_id
1 'polypeptide(L)'
;PDDLCSVDSNFKFEFDGPSFVTVALSTLLPTTSPSLLVLDTSFSPPLPVPPRLGDVNLDGYPDLLLIAGSRKDRTRTPHLLLSQPCSGNVKGTVGCDSPGARRGWSEVTKGADVLQGMGDARGVAFLDMDEDGTLDIMVQRTGDQGQGHVTFVQNNFYYDAFFMKAIVLNGACNGGWCTAPNSSEKYHPFGVSYSGASFKYTVLDTSGRRSAAQVAQLPQTAYQSLHTPYAFFGLGRTNNYIENLFAGSTKHSEEHFVALEMVIPNSKIVINPVPSGEWHKELYLRPGEWIPWVGVSVVGAMLGLAIVVLVLHLNEKVGYGFYASEISVAHGFCNLQREDELERRRASHHINFDAL
;
A
#
# COMPACT_ATOMS: atom_id res chain seq x y z
N PRO A 1 -17.69 -12.23 -2.90
CA PRO A 1 -18.40 -10.94 -2.99
C PRO A 1 -18.08 -10.37 -4.37
N ASP A 2 -19.04 -10.49 -5.29
CA ASP A 2 -18.74 -10.37 -6.72
C ASP A 2 -19.32 -9.08 -7.31
N ASP A 3 -20.23 -8.43 -6.58
CA ASP A 3 -20.95 -7.24 -7.00
C ASP A 3 -20.74 -6.11 -5.99
N LEU A 4 -19.61 -5.40 -6.11
CA LEU A 4 -19.22 -4.32 -5.18
C LEU A 4 -19.88 -2.97 -5.48
N CYS A 5 -20.40 -2.79 -6.69
CA CYS A 5 -20.92 -1.51 -7.19
C CYS A 5 -22.42 -1.54 -7.48
N SER A 6 -23.14 -2.59 -7.09
CA SER A 6 -24.60 -2.58 -7.09
C SER A 6 -25.15 -1.82 -5.89
N VAL A 7 -26.32 -1.22 -6.12
CA VAL A 7 -27.06 -0.50 -5.09
C VAL A 7 -27.79 -1.51 -4.21
N ASP A 8 -27.47 -1.52 -2.92
CA ASP A 8 -28.27 -2.20 -1.91
C ASP A 8 -29.36 -1.26 -1.39
N SER A 9 -30.59 -1.43 -1.87
CA SER A 9 -31.74 -0.62 -1.45
C SER A 9 -32.17 -0.86 0.00
N ASN A 10 -31.67 -1.93 0.63
CA ASN A 10 -31.95 -2.27 2.02
C ASN A 10 -30.87 -1.78 2.98
N PHE A 11 -29.74 -1.25 2.48
CA PHE A 11 -28.67 -0.75 3.33
C PHE A 11 -29.14 0.43 4.19
N LYS A 12 -29.03 0.27 5.51
CA LYS A 12 -29.40 1.30 6.49
C LYS A 12 -28.40 1.28 7.64
N PHE A 13 -28.12 2.46 8.19
CA PHE A 13 -27.44 2.59 9.47
C PHE A 13 -28.46 2.36 10.58
N GLU A 14 -28.42 1.19 11.21
CA GLU A 14 -29.04 0.94 12.51
C GLU A 14 -27.96 1.19 13.55
N PHE A 15 -28.19 1.92 14.64
CA PHE A 15 -27.18 2.11 15.72
C PHE A 15 -27.64 1.48 17.04
N ASP A 16 -28.86 0.94 17.05
CA ASP A 16 -29.52 0.33 18.19
C ASP A 16 -29.79 -1.15 17.84
N GLY A 17 -29.07 -2.09 18.46
CA GLY A 17 -29.30 -3.51 18.21
C GLY A 17 -28.16 -4.42 18.68
N PRO A 18 -28.37 -5.75 18.66
CA PRO A 18 -27.37 -6.73 19.08
C PRO A 18 -26.15 -6.82 18.13
N SER A 19 -26.23 -6.15 16.97
CA SER A 19 -25.18 -6.15 15.94
C SER A 19 -24.00 -5.23 16.26
N PHE A 20 -24.11 -4.38 17.29
CA PHE A 20 -23.03 -3.50 17.74
C PHE A 20 -22.26 -4.08 18.91
N VAL A 21 -20.94 -4.03 18.81
CA VAL A 21 -20.04 -4.31 19.93
C VAL A 21 -19.75 -2.99 20.62
N THR A 22 -20.30 -2.81 21.82
CA THR A 22 -20.03 -1.65 22.68
C THR A 22 -18.98 -2.02 23.71
N VAL A 23 -17.87 -1.30 23.72
CA VAL A 23 -16.77 -1.51 24.67
C VAL A 23 -16.56 -0.27 25.51
N ALA A 24 -16.50 -0.44 26.84
CA ALA A 24 -16.21 0.66 27.75
C ALA A 24 -14.72 1.09 27.62
N LEU A 25 -14.45 2.39 27.62
CA LEU A 25 -13.07 2.88 27.55
C LEU A 25 -12.21 2.37 28.73
N SER A 26 -12.81 2.20 29.90
CA SER A 26 -12.13 1.65 31.09
C SER A 26 -11.70 0.19 30.96
N THR A 27 -12.38 -0.59 30.10
CA THR A 27 -11.96 -1.96 29.81
C THR A 27 -10.88 -2.01 28.74
N LEU A 28 -10.87 -1.04 27.82
CA LEU A 28 -9.84 -0.89 26.78
C LEU A 28 -8.50 -0.40 27.35
N LEU A 29 -8.54 0.57 28.28
CA LEU A 29 -7.37 1.22 28.84
C LEU A 29 -7.40 1.06 30.37
N PRO A 30 -6.80 -0.02 30.92
CA PRO A 30 -6.82 -0.31 32.35
C PRO A 30 -5.88 0.62 33.13
N THR A 31 -6.22 1.90 33.20
CA THR A 31 -5.56 2.91 34.06
C THR A 31 -6.54 3.43 35.10
N THR A 32 -6.06 4.07 36.16
CA THR A 32 -6.92 4.71 37.17
C THR A 32 -7.63 5.92 36.55
N SER A 33 -8.89 5.71 36.13
CA SER A 33 -9.79 6.74 35.56
C SER A 33 -9.37 7.27 34.17
N PRO A 34 -9.40 6.44 33.12
CA PRO A 34 -9.08 6.88 31.77
C PRO A 34 -10.13 7.88 31.30
N SER A 35 -9.68 9.03 30.83
CA SER A 35 -10.51 10.01 30.14
C SER A 35 -9.95 10.25 28.75
N LEU A 36 -10.82 10.13 27.75
CA LEU A 36 -10.48 10.44 26.37
C LEU A 36 -10.30 11.95 26.20
N LEU A 37 -9.19 12.37 25.57
CA LEU A 37 -9.00 13.75 25.18
C LEU A 37 -9.83 14.04 23.93
N VAL A 38 -10.93 14.75 24.10
CA VAL A 38 -11.87 15.10 23.02
C VAL A 38 -11.80 16.57 22.59
N LEU A 39 -11.09 17.41 23.36
CA LEU A 39 -10.96 18.85 23.12
C LEU A 39 -9.52 19.30 23.40
N ASP A 40 -8.94 20.04 22.46
CA ASP A 40 -7.70 20.79 22.63
C ASP A 40 -8.03 22.21 23.11
N THR A 41 -7.73 22.48 24.38
CA THR A 41 -7.99 23.77 25.04
C THR A 41 -6.87 24.79 24.83
N SER A 42 -5.85 24.51 24.02
CA SER A 42 -4.85 25.50 23.64
C SER A 42 -5.40 26.57 22.68
N PHE A 43 -6.56 26.30 22.08
CA PHE A 43 -7.29 27.21 21.20
C PHE A 43 -8.49 27.84 21.92
N SER A 44 -8.89 29.04 21.46
CA SER A 44 -10.11 29.72 21.90
C SER A 44 -10.96 30.08 20.67
N PRO A 45 -12.09 29.40 20.43
CA PRO A 45 -12.68 28.32 21.24
C PRO A 45 -11.88 27.00 21.18
N PRO A 46 -12.03 26.09 22.17
CA PRO A 46 -11.41 24.77 22.13
C PRO A 46 -11.77 23.99 20.87
N LEU A 47 -10.79 23.30 20.28
CA LEU A 47 -10.99 22.53 19.06
C LEU A 47 -11.22 21.04 19.36
N PRO A 48 -12.09 20.33 18.63
CA PRO A 48 -12.29 18.89 18.83
C PRO A 48 -11.06 18.09 18.41
N VAL A 49 -10.76 17.05 19.18
CA VAL A 49 -9.69 16.08 18.92
C VAL A 49 -10.34 14.72 18.64
N PRO A 50 -10.46 14.30 17.37
CA PRO A 50 -11.07 13.02 17.02
C PRO A 50 -10.08 11.87 17.23
N PRO A 51 -10.57 10.65 17.58
CA PRO A 51 -9.80 9.43 17.38
C PRO A 51 -9.41 9.26 15.92
N ARG A 52 -8.26 8.63 15.67
CA ARG A 52 -7.72 8.40 14.33
C ARG A 52 -7.88 6.96 13.93
N LEU A 53 -8.34 6.78 12.70
CA LEU A 53 -8.42 5.47 12.06
C LEU A 53 -7.26 5.33 11.08
N GLY A 54 -6.62 4.17 11.10
CA GLY A 54 -5.54 3.79 10.19
C GLY A 54 -5.30 2.29 10.31
N ASP A 55 -4.74 1.66 9.30
CA ASP A 55 -4.43 0.23 9.31
C ASP A 55 -2.91 0.07 9.52
N VAL A 56 -2.51 -0.06 10.79
CA VAL A 56 -1.09 0.01 11.20
C VAL A 56 -0.38 -1.32 10.97
N ASN A 57 -1.12 -2.43 11.08
CA ASN A 57 -0.62 -3.78 10.88
C ASN A 57 -0.86 -4.34 9.46
N LEU A 58 -1.45 -3.51 8.59
CA LEU A 58 -1.75 -3.80 7.19
C LEU A 58 -2.69 -4.99 6.99
N ASP A 59 -3.55 -5.30 7.97
CA ASP A 59 -4.41 -6.50 7.93
C ASP A 59 -5.76 -6.29 7.22
N GLY A 60 -6.01 -5.08 6.71
CA GLY A 60 -7.23 -4.69 6.01
C GLY A 60 -8.35 -4.24 6.95
N TYR A 61 -8.10 -4.13 8.25
CA TYR A 61 -9.05 -3.62 9.24
C TYR A 61 -8.52 -2.34 9.89
N PRO A 62 -9.38 -1.33 10.12
CA PRO A 62 -8.94 -0.09 10.74
C PRO A 62 -8.62 -0.29 12.23
N ASP A 63 -7.42 0.12 12.62
CA ASP A 63 -6.96 0.31 13.98
C ASP A 63 -7.31 1.71 14.49
N LEU A 64 -7.20 1.92 15.80
CA LEU A 64 -7.58 3.16 16.48
C LEU A 64 -6.38 3.78 17.21
N LEU A 65 -6.07 5.03 16.90
CA LEU A 65 -5.10 5.84 17.63
C LEU A 65 -5.82 6.99 18.31
N LEU A 66 -5.69 7.08 19.63
CA LEU A 66 -6.38 8.05 20.45
C LEU A 66 -5.47 8.61 21.53
N ILE A 67 -5.89 9.69 22.17
CA ILE A 67 -5.18 10.25 23.33
C ILE A 67 -6.07 10.06 24.55
N ALA A 68 -5.54 9.41 25.58
CA ALA A 68 -6.21 9.25 26.85
C ALA A 68 -5.29 9.64 28.00
N GLY A 69 -5.90 9.88 29.15
CA GLY A 69 -5.14 10.09 30.37
C GLY A 69 -6.00 10.41 31.56
N SER A 70 -5.34 10.74 32.65
CA SER A 70 -5.98 11.02 33.94
C SER A 70 -6.17 12.52 34.09
N ARG A 71 -7.42 12.94 34.36
CA ARG A 71 -7.71 14.35 34.71
C ARG A 71 -6.93 14.83 35.93
N LYS A 72 -6.58 13.92 36.85
CA LYS A 72 -5.83 14.25 38.07
C LYS A 72 -4.35 14.51 37.78
N ASP A 73 -3.76 13.68 36.92
CA ASP A 73 -2.32 13.73 36.63
C ASP A 73 -1.99 14.64 35.43
N ARG A 74 -3.03 15.19 34.78
CA ARG A 74 -2.95 15.99 33.53
C ARG A 74 -2.17 15.30 32.42
N THR A 75 -2.01 13.98 32.52
CA THR A 75 -1.33 13.17 31.52
C THR A 75 -2.19 13.09 30.27
N ARG A 76 -1.53 13.20 29.11
CA ARG A 76 -2.14 13.08 27.79
C ARG A 76 -1.27 12.16 26.96
N THR A 77 -1.63 10.88 26.98
CA THR A 77 -0.81 9.80 26.43
C THR A 77 -1.47 9.26 25.16
N PRO A 78 -0.74 9.15 24.04
CA PRO A 78 -1.20 8.43 22.87
C PRO A 78 -1.32 6.92 23.16
N HIS A 79 -2.45 6.32 22.77
CA HIS A 79 -2.68 4.88 22.82
C HIS A 79 -3.05 4.36 21.43
N LEU A 80 -2.35 3.31 20.99
CA LEU A 80 -2.65 2.58 19.77
C LEU A 80 -3.42 1.30 20.14
N LEU A 81 -4.59 1.12 19.55
CA LEU A 81 -5.46 -0.04 19.74
C LEU A 81 -5.59 -0.77 18.40
N LEU A 82 -5.19 -2.04 18.38
CA LEU A 82 -5.31 -2.88 17.18
C LEU A 82 -6.67 -3.58 17.14
N SER A 83 -7.29 -3.58 15.96
CA SER A 83 -8.45 -4.41 15.67
C SER A 83 -7.98 -5.83 15.41
N GLN A 84 -8.39 -6.79 16.23
CA GLN A 84 -7.92 -8.18 16.14
C GLN A 84 -9.08 -9.17 16.04
N PRO A 85 -8.92 -10.30 15.32
CA PRO A 85 -9.95 -11.33 15.26
C PRO A 85 -10.19 -11.94 16.64
N CYS A 86 -11.44 -12.23 16.97
CA CYS A 86 -11.81 -12.84 18.24
C CYS A 86 -11.47 -14.34 18.35
N SER A 87 -11.03 -14.98 17.26
CA SER A 87 -10.60 -16.36 17.25
C SER A 87 -9.08 -16.46 17.46
N GLY A 88 -8.69 -17.23 18.48
CA GLY A 88 -7.30 -17.40 18.87
C GLY A 88 -7.07 -16.85 20.27
N ASN A 89 -6.16 -17.51 21.00
CA ASN A 89 -5.80 -17.23 22.38
C ASN A 89 -5.09 -15.87 22.59
N VAL A 90 -5.55 -14.81 21.94
CA VAL A 90 -5.03 -13.46 22.12
C VAL A 90 -5.56 -12.92 23.44
N LYS A 91 -4.81 -13.19 24.51
CA LYS A 91 -5.08 -12.63 25.83
C LYS A 91 -5.08 -11.10 25.73
N GLY A 92 -6.14 -10.46 26.21
CA GLY A 92 -6.24 -9.00 26.26
C GLY A 92 -7.08 -8.36 25.16
N THR A 93 -7.69 -9.14 24.24
CA THR A 93 -8.62 -8.60 23.25
C THR A 93 -10.00 -8.35 23.89
N VAL A 94 -10.37 -7.08 24.01
CA VAL A 94 -11.61 -6.62 24.62
C VAL A 94 -12.72 -6.49 23.57
N GLY A 95 -13.95 -6.85 23.94
CA GLY A 95 -15.12 -6.76 23.05
C GLY A 95 -15.46 -8.06 22.30
N CYS A 96 -14.65 -9.11 22.48
CA CYS A 96 -14.91 -10.42 21.88
C CYS A 96 -15.99 -11.25 22.58
N ASP A 97 -16.37 -10.87 23.81
CA ASP A 97 -17.44 -11.54 24.56
C ASP A 97 -18.85 -11.17 24.06
N SER A 98 -18.96 -10.13 23.22
CA SER A 98 -20.24 -9.70 22.67
C SER A 98 -20.77 -10.71 21.65
N PRO A 99 -22.07 -11.10 21.73
CA PRO A 99 -22.67 -12.01 20.76
C PRO A 99 -22.49 -11.52 19.31
N GLY A 100 -21.93 -12.37 18.45
CA GLY A 100 -21.69 -12.02 17.05
C GLY A 100 -20.41 -11.19 16.78
N ALA A 101 -19.64 -10.85 17.82
CA ALA A 101 -18.35 -10.18 17.65
C ALA A 101 -17.38 -11.07 16.85
N ARG A 102 -16.87 -10.52 15.74
CA ARG A 102 -15.82 -11.16 14.95
C ARG A 102 -14.43 -10.60 15.23
N ARG A 103 -14.39 -9.35 15.71
CA ARG A 103 -13.16 -8.64 16.07
C ARG A 103 -13.36 -7.89 17.38
N GLY A 104 -12.28 -7.71 18.11
CA GLY A 104 -12.18 -6.89 19.31
C GLY A 104 -10.92 -6.02 19.26
N TRP A 105 -10.61 -5.38 20.38
CA TRP A 105 -9.55 -4.39 20.47
C TRP A 105 -8.47 -4.80 21.45
N SER A 106 -7.20 -4.64 21.09
CA SER A 106 -6.07 -4.85 21.99
C SER A 106 -5.16 -3.62 22.00
N GLU A 107 -4.80 -3.14 23.19
CA GLU A 107 -3.83 -2.06 23.32
C GLU A 107 -2.41 -2.55 22.99
N VAL A 108 -1.69 -1.77 22.19
CA VAL A 108 -0.27 -2.01 21.90
C VAL A 108 0.56 -1.48 23.07
N THR A 109 1.10 -2.40 23.85
CA THR A 109 1.98 -2.07 24.99
C THR A 109 3.43 -2.40 24.70
N LYS A 110 3.69 -3.55 24.06
CA LYS A 110 5.03 -3.99 23.72
C LYS A 110 5.59 -3.18 22.55
N GLY A 111 6.73 -2.52 22.76
CA GLY A 111 7.39 -1.70 21.72
C GLY A 111 6.74 -0.33 21.52
N ALA A 112 5.76 0.03 22.35
CA ALA A 112 5.09 1.33 22.35
C ALA A 112 5.63 2.28 23.44
N ASP A 113 6.81 1.99 24.01
CA ASP A 113 7.40 2.75 25.12
C ASP A 113 7.53 4.25 24.80
N VAL A 114 7.84 4.57 23.54
CA VAL A 114 7.94 5.94 23.04
C VAL A 114 6.60 6.68 23.15
N LEU A 115 5.48 6.03 22.79
CA LEU A 115 4.14 6.61 22.92
C LEU A 115 3.73 6.72 24.39
N GLN A 116 3.98 5.68 25.18
CA GLN A 116 3.63 5.64 26.60
C GLN A 116 4.39 6.66 27.45
N GLY A 117 5.60 7.05 27.02
CA GLY A 117 6.39 8.10 27.67
C GLY A 117 5.91 9.54 27.40
N MET A 118 5.02 9.74 26.43
CA MET A 118 4.50 11.07 26.10
C MET A 118 3.34 11.44 27.02
N GLY A 119 3.57 12.41 27.90
CA GLY A 119 2.55 12.92 28.83
C GLY A 119 1.88 14.21 28.37
N ASP A 120 2.35 14.80 27.27
CA ASP A 120 2.03 16.16 26.83
C ASP A 120 1.43 16.21 25.41
N ALA A 121 0.84 15.11 24.93
CA ALA A 121 0.20 15.04 23.61
C ALA A 121 -1.07 15.90 23.54
N ARG A 122 -1.27 16.59 22.42
CA ARG A 122 -2.48 17.39 22.12
C ARG A 122 -3.22 16.94 20.87
N GLY A 123 -2.53 16.25 19.96
CA GLY A 123 -3.09 15.73 18.73
C GLY A 123 -2.23 14.61 18.17
N VAL A 124 -2.85 13.73 17.39
CA VAL A 124 -2.18 12.59 16.75
C VAL A 124 -2.68 12.45 15.32
N ALA A 125 -1.87 11.90 14.43
CA ALA A 125 -2.23 11.58 13.05
C ALA A 125 -1.38 10.42 12.54
N PHE A 126 -1.95 9.61 11.64
CA PHE A 126 -1.21 8.61 10.87
C PHE A 126 -0.68 9.23 9.58
N LEU A 127 0.57 8.91 9.25
CA LEU A 127 1.23 9.33 8.02
C LEU A 127 2.38 8.38 7.73
N ASP A 128 2.50 7.91 6.50
CA ASP A 128 3.71 7.24 6.00
C ASP A 128 4.74 8.34 5.65
N MET A 129 5.67 8.62 6.55
CA MET A 129 6.56 9.80 6.44
C MET A 129 7.73 9.55 5.50
N ASP A 130 8.35 8.39 5.61
CA ASP A 130 9.52 7.98 4.83
C ASP A 130 9.13 7.25 3.53
N GLU A 131 7.83 7.20 3.22
CA GLU A 131 7.25 6.54 2.06
C GLU A 131 7.67 5.06 2.00
N ASP A 132 7.70 4.44 3.18
CA ASP A 132 8.14 3.07 3.39
C ASP A 132 7.03 2.02 3.35
N GLY A 133 5.79 2.46 3.21
CA GLY A 133 4.63 1.56 3.18
C GLY A 133 4.18 1.10 4.55
N THR A 134 4.64 1.74 5.62
CA THR A 134 4.10 1.60 6.97
C THR A 134 3.44 2.91 7.41
N LEU A 135 2.46 2.83 8.32
CA LEU A 135 1.86 4.02 8.91
C LEU A 135 2.63 4.45 10.16
N ASP A 136 3.40 5.53 10.04
CA ASP A 136 3.99 6.21 11.19
C ASP A 136 2.97 7.09 11.93
N ILE A 137 3.39 7.57 13.09
CA ILE A 137 2.56 8.40 13.95
C ILE A 137 3.21 9.78 14.12
N MET A 138 2.49 10.81 13.70
CA MET A 138 2.78 12.19 14.09
C MET A 138 2.07 12.49 15.41
N VAL A 139 2.81 12.95 16.42
CA VAL A 139 2.27 13.44 17.69
C VAL A 139 2.51 14.95 17.78
N GLN A 140 1.43 15.71 17.89
CA GLN A 140 1.48 17.12 18.28
C GLN A 140 1.52 17.21 19.80
N ARG A 141 2.38 18.09 20.34
CA ARG A 141 2.66 18.21 21.77
C ARG A 141 2.49 19.64 22.25
N THR A 142 2.25 19.81 23.56
CA THR A 142 2.27 21.14 24.19
C THR A 142 3.70 21.66 24.35
N GLY A 143 4.69 20.77 24.50
CA GLY A 143 6.08 21.10 24.74
C GLY A 143 6.45 21.12 26.22
N ASP A 144 5.53 20.75 27.11
CA ASP A 144 5.75 20.72 28.56
C ASP A 144 6.86 19.73 28.97
N GLN A 145 7.13 18.72 28.14
CA GLN A 145 8.23 17.76 28.32
C GLN A 145 9.56 18.19 27.65
N GLY A 146 9.64 19.39 27.07
CA GLY A 146 10.88 19.93 26.49
C GLY A 146 11.32 19.34 25.13
N GLN A 147 10.49 18.49 24.50
CA GLN A 147 10.80 17.80 23.24
C GLN A 147 10.19 18.49 21.98
N GLY A 148 9.91 19.79 22.07
CA GLY A 148 9.29 20.56 20.98
C GLY A 148 7.78 20.30 20.84
N HIS A 149 7.18 20.84 19.77
CA HIS A 149 5.73 20.81 19.56
C HIS A 149 5.23 19.70 18.62
N VAL A 150 6.13 19.01 17.93
CA VAL A 150 5.82 17.91 17.01
C VAL A 150 6.90 16.85 17.17
N THR A 151 6.47 15.59 17.30
CA THR A 151 7.33 14.42 17.35
C THR A 151 6.79 13.38 16.37
N PHE A 152 7.67 12.74 15.62
CA PHE A 152 7.32 11.61 14.76
C PHE A 152 7.81 10.32 15.40
N VAL A 153 6.95 9.31 15.38
CA VAL A 153 7.22 7.99 15.91
C VAL A 153 7.11 7.01 14.75
N GLN A 154 8.24 6.44 14.38
CA GLN A 154 8.31 5.48 13.28
C GLN A 154 7.69 4.15 13.67
N ASN A 155 6.89 3.57 12.78
CA ASN A 155 6.32 2.25 12.94
C ASN A 155 7.30 1.18 12.45
N ASN A 156 8.17 0.72 13.35
CA ASN A 156 9.17 -0.31 13.03
C ASN A 156 8.69 -1.75 13.30
N PHE A 157 7.37 -1.99 13.31
CA PHE A 157 6.83 -3.34 13.45
C PHE A 157 6.84 -4.05 12.10
N TYR A 158 7.43 -5.24 12.06
CA TYR A 158 7.43 -6.07 10.85
C TYR A 158 6.10 -6.83 10.71
N TYR A 159 5.41 -6.58 9.60
CA TYR A 159 4.19 -7.28 9.21
C TYR A 159 4.39 -7.99 7.86
N ASP A 160 4.11 -9.29 7.83
CA ASP A 160 4.02 -10.06 6.58
C ASP A 160 2.65 -9.77 5.94
N ALA A 161 2.50 -8.58 5.35
CA ALA A 161 1.26 -8.13 4.75
C ALA A 161 1.52 -7.11 3.63
N PHE A 162 0.56 -6.97 2.73
CA PHE A 162 0.62 -6.02 1.63
C PHE A 162 -0.18 -4.77 1.93
N PHE A 163 0.19 -3.64 1.32
CA PHE A 163 -0.55 -2.39 1.40
C PHE A 163 -0.86 -1.84 0.00
N MET A 164 -1.73 -0.83 -0.05
CA MET A 164 -1.98 -0.04 -1.25
C MET A 164 -2.10 1.44 -0.90
N LYS A 165 -1.46 2.29 -1.71
CA LYS A 165 -1.64 3.75 -1.66
C LYS A 165 -2.42 4.20 -2.89
N ALA A 166 -3.62 4.74 -2.71
CA ALA A 166 -4.48 5.12 -3.83
C ALA A 166 -4.90 6.59 -3.72
N ILE A 167 -4.82 7.32 -4.83
CA ILE A 167 -5.29 8.70 -4.91
C ILE A 167 -6.16 8.93 -6.15
N VAL A 168 -7.32 9.52 -5.95
CA VAL A 168 -8.16 10.07 -7.03
C VAL A 168 -7.92 11.58 -7.10
N LEU A 169 -7.56 12.08 -8.27
CA LEU A 169 -7.35 13.49 -8.58
C LEU A 169 -8.65 14.15 -9.08
N ASN A 170 -8.64 15.46 -9.28
CA ASN A 170 -9.85 16.21 -9.64
C ASN A 170 -10.11 16.44 -11.14
N GLY A 171 -9.36 15.79 -12.05
CA GLY A 171 -9.52 15.99 -13.49
C GLY A 171 -8.74 17.18 -14.05
N ALA A 172 -7.92 17.87 -13.26
CA ALA A 172 -7.15 19.02 -13.74
C ALA A 172 -6.31 18.66 -14.97
N CYS A 173 -6.21 19.62 -15.89
CA CYS A 173 -5.40 19.52 -17.11
C CYS A 173 -5.74 18.30 -17.99
N ASN A 174 -7.02 17.92 -18.00
CA ASN A 174 -7.56 16.80 -18.76
C ASN A 174 -6.81 15.48 -18.57
N GLY A 175 -6.35 15.19 -17.35
CA GLY A 175 -5.62 13.95 -17.08
C GLY A 175 -4.13 14.00 -17.38
N GLY A 176 -3.66 15.03 -18.08
CA GLY A 176 -2.29 15.14 -18.54
C GLY A 176 -1.47 16.18 -17.80
N TRP A 177 -0.49 16.73 -18.52
CA TRP A 177 0.42 17.74 -18.01
C TRP A 177 -0.25 19.12 -17.96
N CYS A 178 -0.10 19.80 -16.84
CA CYS A 178 -0.43 21.21 -16.70
C CYS A 178 0.71 22.09 -17.19
N THR A 179 0.37 23.28 -17.68
CA THR A 179 1.35 24.32 -18.04
C THR A 179 1.17 25.51 -17.12
N ALA A 180 2.27 26.00 -16.54
CA ALA A 180 2.22 27.20 -15.71
C ALA A 180 1.85 28.44 -16.55
N PRO A 181 1.08 29.40 -15.99
CA PRO A 181 0.77 30.65 -16.69
C PRO A 181 2.07 31.35 -17.11
N ASN A 182 2.17 31.76 -18.38
CA ASN A 182 3.33 32.45 -18.94
C ASN A 182 4.65 31.63 -18.96
N SER A 183 4.58 30.30 -18.86
CA SER A 183 5.74 29.41 -18.99
C SER A 183 5.43 28.22 -19.91
N SER A 184 6.45 27.69 -20.58
CA SER A 184 6.38 26.41 -21.30
C SER A 184 6.63 25.19 -20.40
N GLU A 185 6.88 25.44 -19.11
CA GLU A 185 7.11 24.39 -18.12
C GLU A 185 5.85 23.55 -17.90
N LYS A 186 6.04 22.23 -18.01
CA LYS A 186 4.99 21.23 -17.83
C LYS A 186 5.16 20.56 -16.48
N TYR A 187 4.06 20.42 -15.73
CA TYR A 187 4.05 19.72 -14.45
C TYR A 187 2.83 18.78 -14.33
N HIS A 188 2.94 17.74 -13.50
CA HIS A 188 1.82 16.86 -13.21
C HIS A 188 0.90 17.44 -12.13
N PRO A 189 -0.43 17.35 -12.28
CA PRO A 189 -1.41 17.82 -11.29
C PRO A 189 -1.54 16.90 -10.06
N PHE A 190 -0.46 16.43 -9.47
CA PHE A 190 -0.55 15.54 -8.29
C PHE A 190 -0.99 16.25 -7.01
N GLY A 191 -0.98 17.58 -6.98
CA GLY A 191 -1.41 18.38 -5.83
C GLY A 191 -2.92 18.57 -5.68
N VAL A 192 -3.73 18.00 -6.58
CA VAL A 192 -5.19 18.22 -6.61
C VAL A 192 -5.97 16.93 -6.34
N SER A 193 -6.06 16.55 -5.07
CA SER A 193 -6.88 15.41 -4.61
C SER A 193 -8.38 15.72 -4.71
N TYR A 194 -9.17 14.72 -5.10
CA TYR A 194 -10.63 14.78 -5.08
C TYR A 194 -11.18 14.31 -3.73
N SER A 195 -11.75 15.22 -2.94
CA SER A 195 -12.32 14.86 -1.64
C SER A 195 -13.56 13.97 -1.80
N GLY A 196 -13.68 12.94 -0.96
CA GLY A 196 -14.83 12.04 -0.97
C GLY A 196 -14.81 10.96 -2.05
N ALA A 197 -13.70 10.79 -2.78
CA ALA A 197 -13.52 9.61 -3.62
C ALA A 197 -13.52 8.33 -2.76
N SER A 198 -13.95 7.22 -3.34
CA SER A 198 -14.05 5.93 -2.62
C SER A 198 -13.40 4.81 -3.40
N PHE A 199 -12.75 3.92 -2.68
CA PHE A 199 -12.13 2.72 -3.21
C PHE A 199 -12.86 1.51 -2.64
N LYS A 200 -13.30 0.60 -3.51
CA LYS A 200 -13.84 -0.70 -3.11
C LYS A 200 -12.98 -1.76 -3.76
N TYR A 201 -12.61 -2.79 -3.02
CA TYR A 201 -11.75 -3.82 -3.58
C TYR A 201 -12.08 -5.20 -3.03
N THR A 202 -11.74 -6.22 -3.82
CA THR A 202 -11.75 -7.61 -3.37
C THR A 202 -10.33 -8.14 -3.28
N VAL A 203 -10.00 -8.74 -2.15
CA VAL A 203 -8.74 -9.47 -1.95
C VAL A 203 -9.03 -10.94 -1.74
N LEU A 204 -8.09 -11.77 -2.17
CA LEU A 204 -8.12 -13.22 -2.00
C LEU A 204 -7.03 -13.59 -1.02
N ASP A 205 -7.42 -14.06 0.15
CA ASP A 205 -6.43 -14.48 1.16
C ASP A 205 -5.69 -15.76 0.72
N THR A 206 -4.57 -16.04 1.39
CA THR A 206 -3.76 -17.25 1.13
C THR A 206 -4.50 -18.57 1.34
N SER A 207 -5.67 -18.55 2.00
CA SER A 207 -6.55 -19.72 2.17
C SER A 207 -7.59 -19.85 1.06
N GLY A 208 -7.57 -18.95 0.07
CA GLY A 208 -8.52 -18.91 -1.05
C GLY A 208 -9.88 -18.31 -0.68
N ARG A 209 -9.99 -17.63 0.46
CA ARG A 209 -11.23 -16.96 0.86
C ARG A 209 -11.20 -15.51 0.40
N ARG A 210 -12.26 -15.14 -0.33
CA ARG A 210 -12.46 -13.81 -0.88
C ARG A 210 -13.10 -12.89 0.14
N SER A 211 -12.51 -11.73 0.40
CA SER A 211 -13.10 -10.65 1.19
C SER A 211 -13.23 -9.38 0.36
N ALA A 212 -14.13 -8.50 0.81
CA ALA A 212 -14.33 -7.18 0.22
C ALA A 212 -14.14 -6.11 1.30
N ALA A 213 -13.56 -4.98 0.90
CA ALA A 213 -13.37 -3.84 1.77
C ALA A 213 -13.58 -2.53 0.99
N GLN A 214 -13.82 -1.45 1.74
CA GLN A 214 -14.04 -0.12 1.22
C GLN A 214 -13.27 0.91 2.05
N VAL A 215 -12.66 1.87 1.36
CA VAL A 215 -11.89 2.96 1.98
C VAL A 215 -12.25 4.26 1.28
N ALA A 216 -12.35 5.35 2.03
CA ALA A 216 -12.64 6.67 1.51
C ALA A 216 -11.39 7.55 1.51
N GLN A 217 -11.24 8.37 0.46
CA GLN A 217 -10.24 9.42 0.39
C GLN A 217 -10.77 10.71 1.02
N LEU A 218 -9.99 11.29 1.93
CA LEU A 218 -10.33 12.54 2.62
C LEU A 218 -11.79 12.53 3.13
N PRO A 219 -12.20 11.55 3.96
CA PRO A 219 -13.59 11.42 4.41
C PRO A 219 -14.04 12.57 5.32
N GLN A 220 -13.10 13.38 5.85
CA GLN A 220 -13.37 14.44 6.81
C GLN A 220 -12.54 15.70 6.54
N THR A 221 -13.23 16.83 6.44
CA THR A 221 -12.65 18.18 6.43
C THR A 221 -13.10 18.93 7.69
N ALA A 222 -12.51 18.61 8.83
CA ALA A 222 -12.84 19.25 10.11
C ALA A 222 -11.58 19.71 10.85
N TYR A 223 -11.77 20.26 12.04
CA TYR A 223 -10.66 20.69 12.90
C TYR A 223 -9.70 19.53 13.19
N GLN A 224 -8.41 19.84 13.13
CA GLN A 224 -7.34 18.89 13.35
C GLN A 224 -7.51 17.61 12.50
N SER A 225 -8.04 17.62 11.27
CA SER A 225 -8.24 16.35 10.55
C SER A 225 -6.93 15.70 10.07
N LEU A 226 -5.93 16.48 9.64
CA LEU A 226 -4.57 16.01 9.26
C LEU A 226 -4.53 14.68 8.48
N HIS A 227 -5.49 14.44 7.59
CA HIS A 227 -5.48 13.26 6.73
C HIS A 227 -4.51 13.46 5.55
N THR A 228 -3.96 12.35 5.08
CA THR A 228 -3.21 12.31 3.81
C THR A 228 -4.13 12.59 2.62
N PRO A 229 -3.62 13.18 1.52
CA PRO A 229 -4.41 13.42 0.31
C PRO A 229 -4.76 12.12 -0.45
N TYR A 230 -4.16 11.01 -0.05
CA TYR A 230 -4.38 9.66 -0.57
C TYR A 230 -5.05 8.78 0.49
N ALA A 231 -5.72 7.71 0.03
CA ALA A 231 -6.12 6.60 0.86
C ALA A 231 -4.97 5.61 1.00
N PHE A 232 -4.64 5.26 2.24
CA PHE A 232 -3.70 4.19 2.57
C PHE A 232 -4.48 3.07 3.26
N PHE A 233 -4.30 1.83 2.80
CA PHE A 233 -4.96 0.68 3.40
C PHE A 233 -4.14 -0.59 3.24
N GLY A 234 -4.19 -1.45 4.25
CA GLY A 234 -3.65 -2.79 4.18
C GLY A 234 -4.56 -3.72 3.38
N LEU A 235 -3.95 -4.76 2.84
CA LEU A 235 -4.59 -5.82 2.09
C LEU A 235 -4.47 -7.17 2.82
N GLY A 236 -3.71 -7.20 3.92
CA GLY A 236 -3.32 -8.40 4.63
C GLY A 236 -2.44 -9.31 3.78
N ARG A 237 -2.44 -10.59 4.15
CA ARG A 237 -1.79 -11.66 3.40
C ARG A 237 -2.67 -12.08 2.23
N THR A 238 -2.44 -11.48 1.07
CA THR A 238 -3.15 -11.75 -0.19
C THR A 238 -2.24 -12.45 -1.20
N ASN A 239 -2.85 -13.04 -2.24
CA ASN A 239 -2.12 -13.36 -3.47
C ASN A 239 -1.60 -12.05 -4.09
N ASN A 240 -0.43 -12.06 -4.73
CA ASN A 240 0.37 -10.90 -5.18
C ASN A 240 -0.32 -9.92 -6.18
N TYR A 241 -1.64 -9.93 -6.29
CA TYR A 241 -2.48 -9.02 -7.06
C TYR A 241 -3.81 -8.77 -6.32
N ILE A 242 -4.35 -7.57 -6.47
CA ILE A 242 -5.73 -7.23 -6.11
C ILE A 242 -6.60 -7.64 -7.30
N GLU A 243 -7.59 -8.49 -7.05
CA GLU A 243 -8.44 -9.04 -8.12
C GLU A 243 -9.22 -7.94 -8.83
N ASN A 244 -9.98 -7.16 -8.05
CA ASN A 244 -10.78 -6.03 -8.52
C ASN A 244 -10.61 -4.85 -7.57
N LEU A 245 -10.19 -3.71 -8.11
CA LEU A 245 -10.14 -2.41 -7.44
C LEU A 245 -11.05 -1.43 -8.19
N PHE A 246 -12.12 -1.00 -7.53
CA PHE A 246 -13.01 0.05 -8.01
C PHE A 246 -12.63 1.37 -7.37
N ALA A 247 -12.48 2.41 -8.18
CA ALA A 247 -12.34 3.78 -7.72
C ALA A 247 -13.53 4.60 -8.21
N GLY A 248 -14.30 5.14 -7.27
CA GLY A 248 -15.46 6.00 -7.53
C GLY A 248 -15.17 7.44 -7.13
N SER A 249 -15.76 8.37 -7.88
CA SER A 249 -15.78 9.81 -7.54
C SER A 249 -17.23 10.27 -7.41
N THR A 250 -17.45 11.42 -6.77
CA THR A 250 -18.79 12.04 -6.71
C THR A 250 -19.12 12.83 -8.00
N LYS A 251 -18.50 12.47 -9.14
CA LYS A 251 -18.78 13.07 -10.43
C LYS A 251 -20.22 12.74 -10.84
N HIS A 252 -20.96 13.75 -11.26
CA HIS A 252 -22.33 13.59 -11.74
C HIS A 252 -22.35 13.20 -13.22
N SER A 253 -21.82 12.01 -13.53
CA SER A 253 -21.83 11.39 -14.85
C SER A 253 -22.30 9.93 -14.76
N GLU A 254 -22.78 9.38 -15.87
CA GLU A 254 -23.17 7.96 -15.93
C GLU A 254 -22.01 7.05 -15.52
N GLU A 255 -20.81 7.31 -16.07
CA GLU A 255 -19.55 6.67 -15.65
C GLU A 255 -18.89 7.46 -14.50
N HIS A 256 -19.26 7.13 -13.26
CA HIS A 256 -18.76 7.78 -12.04
C HIS A 256 -17.71 6.95 -11.29
N PHE A 257 -17.37 5.76 -11.80
CA PHE A 257 -16.33 4.88 -11.27
C PHE A 257 -15.52 4.23 -12.38
N VAL A 258 -14.32 3.76 -12.04
CA VAL A 258 -13.47 2.91 -12.88
C VAL A 258 -13.13 1.63 -12.15
N ALA A 259 -13.12 0.51 -12.87
CA ALA A 259 -12.64 -0.77 -12.38
C ALA A 259 -11.23 -1.03 -12.91
N LEU A 260 -10.35 -1.51 -12.03
CA LEU A 260 -9.02 -1.98 -12.35
C LEU A 260 -8.90 -3.44 -11.90
N GLU A 261 -8.43 -4.29 -12.79
CA GLU A 261 -8.19 -5.70 -12.51
C GLU A 261 -6.69 -5.94 -12.32
N MET A 262 -6.36 -6.95 -11.52
CA MET A 262 -4.98 -7.42 -11.29
C MET A 262 -4.01 -6.31 -10.87
N VAL A 263 -4.42 -5.42 -9.96
CA VAL A 263 -3.58 -4.32 -9.48
C VAL A 263 -2.47 -4.88 -8.59
N ILE A 264 -1.23 -4.46 -8.82
CA ILE A 264 -0.06 -4.93 -8.06
C ILE A 264 -0.05 -4.26 -6.66
N PRO A 265 -0.02 -5.02 -5.56
CA PRO A 265 0.12 -4.49 -4.20
C PRO A 265 1.47 -3.79 -3.97
N ASN A 266 1.63 -3.15 -2.80
CA ASN A 266 2.84 -2.40 -2.43
C ASN A 266 3.21 -1.33 -3.46
N SER A 267 2.18 -0.71 -4.04
CA SER A 267 2.31 0.27 -5.10
C SER A 267 1.44 1.48 -4.80
N LYS A 268 1.67 2.55 -5.57
CA LYS A 268 0.88 3.76 -5.52
C LYS A 268 0.11 3.90 -6.83
N ILE A 269 -1.21 3.96 -6.76
CA ILE A 269 -2.07 4.22 -7.91
C ILE A 269 -2.59 5.65 -7.89
N VAL A 270 -2.44 6.33 -9.02
CA VAL A 270 -2.97 7.67 -9.26
C VAL A 270 -4.06 7.55 -10.32
N ILE A 271 -5.26 7.99 -9.98
CA ILE A 271 -6.45 7.89 -10.82
C ILE A 271 -6.94 9.30 -11.08
N ASN A 272 -7.05 9.70 -12.35
CA ASN A 272 -7.50 11.02 -12.72
C ASN A 272 -8.79 10.94 -13.56
N PRO A 273 -9.96 11.31 -13.00
CA PRO A 273 -11.23 11.31 -13.71
C PRO A 273 -11.25 12.48 -14.68
N VAL A 274 -11.01 12.21 -15.97
CA VAL A 274 -11.01 13.26 -16.99
C VAL A 274 -12.45 13.66 -17.33
N PRO A 275 -12.73 14.95 -17.59
CA PRO A 275 -14.05 15.38 -18.06
C PRO A 275 -14.49 14.69 -19.36
N SER A 276 -13.55 14.36 -20.25
CA SER A 276 -13.79 13.73 -21.56
C SER A 276 -14.25 12.27 -21.51
N GLY A 277 -14.47 11.70 -20.33
CA GLY A 277 -15.03 10.36 -20.12
C GLY A 277 -14.00 9.34 -19.66
N GLU A 278 -12.85 9.27 -20.32
CA GLU A 278 -11.82 8.27 -19.99
C GLU A 278 -11.02 8.64 -18.73
N TRP A 279 -10.92 7.70 -17.78
CA TRP A 279 -10.16 7.90 -16.54
C TRP A 279 -8.69 7.53 -16.76
N HIS A 280 -7.78 8.49 -16.55
CA HIS A 280 -6.35 8.24 -16.63
C HIS A 280 -5.86 7.50 -15.38
N LYS A 281 -5.01 6.48 -15.56
CA LYS A 281 -4.57 5.57 -14.51
C LYS A 281 -3.05 5.41 -14.59
N GLU A 282 -2.35 5.77 -13.52
CA GLU A 282 -0.89 5.62 -13.42
C GLU A 282 -0.56 4.76 -12.20
N LEU A 283 0.27 3.74 -12.39
CA LEU A 283 0.73 2.86 -11.33
C LEU A 283 2.23 3.07 -11.11
N TYR A 284 2.58 3.44 -9.89
CA TYR A 284 3.95 3.64 -9.45
C TYR A 284 4.37 2.49 -8.55
N LEU A 285 5.38 1.76 -9.00
CA LEU A 285 5.99 0.70 -8.22
C LEU A 285 7.08 1.30 -7.34
N ARG A 286 7.06 0.96 -6.06
CA ARG A 286 8.18 1.28 -5.18
C ARG A 286 9.33 0.32 -5.51
N PRO A 287 10.49 0.80 -5.98
CA PRO A 287 11.62 -0.08 -6.20
C PRO A 287 12.08 -0.64 -4.84
N GLY A 288 12.17 -1.95 -4.72
CA GLY A 288 12.73 -2.58 -3.52
C GLY A 288 14.20 -2.21 -3.35
N GLU A 289 14.66 -2.06 -2.10
CA GLU A 289 16.06 -1.73 -1.77
C GLU A 289 17.07 -2.74 -2.35
N TRP A 290 16.63 -3.95 -2.65
CA TRP A 290 17.43 -5.02 -3.23
C TRP A 290 17.63 -4.90 -4.75
N ILE A 291 16.84 -4.09 -5.45
CA ILE A 291 16.89 -3.97 -6.93
C ILE A 291 18.30 -3.58 -7.42
N PRO A 292 19.00 -2.59 -6.83
CA PRO A 292 20.37 -2.27 -7.21
C PRO A 292 21.33 -3.46 -7.06
N TRP A 293 21.19 -4.25 -5.98
CA TRP A 293 22.04 -5.42 -5.73
C TRP A 293 21.80 -6.55 -6.73
N VAL A 294 20.54 -6.77 -7.11
CA VAL A 294 20.20 -7.69 -8.19
C VAL A 294 20.75 -7.18 -9.52
N GLY A 295 20.65 -5.87 -9.79
CA GLY A 295 21.27 -5.24 -10.96
C GLY A 295 22.78 -5.48 -11.03
N VAL A 296 23.50 -5.24 -9.93
CA VAL A 296 24.95 -5.51 -9.84
C VAL A 296 25.25 -6.98 -10.09
N SER A 297 24.45 -7.89 -9.53
CA SER A 297 24.63 -9.34 -9.69
C SER A 297 24.42 -9.77 -11.15
N VAL A 298 23.39 -9.25 -11.81
CA VAL A 298 23.09 -9.54 -13.23
C VAL A 298 24.18 -8.98 -14.14
N VAL A 299 24.64 -7.75 -13.90
CA VAL A 299 25.74 -7.15 -14.67
C VAL A 299 27.03 -7.93 -14.47
N GLY A 300 27.34 -8.34 -13.25
CA GLY A 300 28.50 -9.18 -12.95
C GLY A 300 28.44 -10.53 -13.67
N ALA A 301 27.28 -11.20 -13.67
CA ALA A 301 27.08 -12.44 -14.39
C ALA A 301 27.21 -12.26 -15.92
N MET A 302 26.64 -11.17 -16.47
CA MET A 302 26.77 -10.84 -17.89
C MET A 302 28.24 -10.60 -18.30
N LEU A 303 29.01 -9.85 -17.50
CA LEU A 303 30.43 -9.62 -17.75
C LEU A 303 31.24 -10.92 -17.65
N GLY A 304 30.94 -11.76 -16.66
CA GLY A 304 31.59 -13.07 -16.53
C GLY A 304 31.35 -13.95 -17.75
N LEU A 305 30.11 -14.05 -18.22
CA LEU A 305 29.79 -14.78 -19.45
C LEU A 305 30.46 -14.17 -20.68
N ALA A 306 30.48 -12.84 -20.80
CA ALA A 306 31.15 -12.14 -21.89
C ALA A 306 32.67 -12.44 -21.91
N ILE A 307 33.33 -12.50 -20.76
CA ILE A 307 34.74 -12.86 -20.64
C ILE A 307 34.95 -14.31 -21.08
N VAL A 308 34.11 -15.26 -20.63
CA VAL A 308 34.21 -16.66 -21.04
C VAL A 308 34.06 -16.80 -22.56
N VAL A 309 33.06 -16.13 -23.14
CA VAL A 309 32.84 -16.10 -24.60
C VAL A 309 34.04 -15.49 -25.32
N LEU A 310 34.59 -14.39 -24.82
CA LEU A 310 35.77 -13.74 -25.40
C LEU A 310 37.00 -14.67 -25.36
N VAL A 311 37.26 -15.32 -24.23
CA VAL A 311 38.38 -16.26 -24.06
C VAL A 311 38.22 -17.45 -25.00
N LEU A 312 37.02 -18.03 -25.09
CA LEU A 312 36.74 -19.11 -26.03
C LEU A 312 36.92 -18.65 -27.48
N HIS A 313 36.46 -17.45 -27.84
CA HIS A 313 36.62 -16.90 -29.18
C HIS A 313 38.08 -16.60 -29.54
N LEU A 314 38.87 -16.12 -28.58
CA LEU A 314 40.30 -15.93 -28.77
C LEU A 314 41.03 -17.27 -28.87
N ASN A 315 40.67 -18.28 -28.06
CA ASN A 315 41.22 -19.62 -28.18
C ASN A 315 40.84 -20.28 -29.51
N GLU A 316 39.65 -20.03 -30.03
CA GLU A 316 39.23 -20.49 -31.36
C GLU A 316 40.04 -19.81 -32.47
N LYS A 317 40.22 -18.47 -32.40
CA LYS A 317 41.04 -17.73 -33.37
C LYS A 317 42.54 -18.05 -33.29
N VAL A 318 43.09 -18.23 -32.09
CA VAL A 318 44.47 -18.67 -31.89
C VAL A 318 44.63 -20.13 -32.32
N GLY A 319 43.62 -20.96 -32.09
CA GLY A 319 43.53 -22.31 -32.64
C GLY A 319 43.64 -22.30 -34.17
N TYR A 320 42.85 -21.49 -34.86
CA TYR A 320 42.96 -21.34 -36.32
C TYR A 320 44.28 -20.67 -36.77
N GLY A 321 44.86 -19.77 -35.98
CA GLY A 321 46.17 -19.18 -36.25
C GLY A 321 47.34 -20.17 -36.10
N PHE A 322 47.20 -21.18 -35.24
CA PHE A 322 48.21 -22.22 -35.05
C PHE A 322 48.03 -23.39 -36.02
N TYR A 323 46.79 -23.76 -36.37
CA TYR A 323 46.47 -24.76 -37.41
C TYR A 323 46.69 -24.27 -38.85
N ALA A 324 46.94 -22.97 -39.08
CA ALA A 324 47.33 -22.46 -40.40
C ALA A 324 48.84 -22.67 -40.71
N SER A 325 49.64 -23.17 -39.76
CA SER A 325 51.08 -23.44 -39.97
C SER A 325 51.46 -24.92 -39.96
N GLU A 326 50.57 -25.82 -39.53
CA GLU A 326 50.77 -27.26 -39.65
C GLU A 326 49.45 -27.97 -39.98
N ILE A 327 49.53 -28.82 -41.00
CA ILE A 327 48.54 -29.82 -41.43
C ILE A 327 47.56 -29.34 -42.51
N SER A 328 48.09 -29.35 -43.75
CA SER A 328 47.50 -30.18 -44.80
C SER A 328 47.01 -31.51 -44.21
N VAL A 329 45.70 -31.72 -44.16
CA VAL A 329 44.91 -32.98 -44.10
C VAL A 329 43.70 -32.77 -43.19
N ALA A 330 42.61 -32.26 -43.75
CA ALA A 330 41.26 -32.41 -43.18
C ALA A 330 40.21 -32.35 -44.29
N HIS A 331 40.34 -33.24 -45.28
CA HIS A 331 39.36 -33.46 -46.35
C HIS A 331 38.14 -34.28 -45.86
N GLY A 332 37.75 -34.15 -44.59
CA GLY A 332 36.72 -34.97 -43.94
C GLY A 332 35.52 -34.21 -43.36
N PHE A 333 35.65 -32.91 -43.08
CA PHE A 333 34.56 -32.14 -42.44
C PHE A 333 33.57 -31.50 -43.43
N CYS A 334 33.96 -31.37 -44.71
CA CYS A 334 33.13 -30.75 -45.74
C CYS A 334 31.98 -31.66 -46.25
N ASN A 335 32.01 -32.97 -45.95
CA ASN A 335 30.94 -33.89 -46.32
C ASN A 335 29.80 -33.92 -45.29
N LEU A 336 30.10 -33.78 -44.00
CA LEU A 336 29.08 -33.75 -42.94
C LEU A 336 28.24 -32.47 -42.97
N GLN A 337 28.84 -31.33 -43.28
CA GLN A 337 28.11 -30.06 -43.38
C GLN A 337 27.21 -30.00 -44.63
N ARG A 338 27.54 -30.78 -45.67
CA ARG A 338 26.73 -30.92 -46.89
C ARG A 338 25.57 -31.90 -46.71
N GLU A 339 25.74 -32.94 -45.91
CA GLU A 339 24.67 -33.88 -45.54
C GLU A 339 23.67 -33.26 -44.55
N ASP A 340 24.14 -32.47 -43.58
CA ASP A 340 23.29 -31.80 -42.59
C ASP A 340 22.43 -30.66 -43.21
N GLU A 341 22.95 -29.96 -44.24
CA GLU A 341 22.16 -29.02 -45.05
C GLU A 341 21.11 -29.71 -45.94
N LEU A 342 21.38 -30.94 -46.41
CA LEU A 342 20.45 -31.75 -47.18
C LEU A 342 19.32 -32.30 -46.29
N GLU A 343 19.60 -32.63 -45.03
CA GLU A 343 18.57 -33.05 -44.05
C GLU A 343 17.74 -31.86 -43.57
N ARG A 344 18.33 -30.68 -43.32
CA ARG A 344 17.58 -29.45 -43.00
C ARG A 344 16.61 -29.03 -44.10
N ARG A 345 16.93 -29.29 -45.37
CA ARG A 345 16.01 -29.04 -46.50
C ARG A 345 14.89 -30.08 -46.63
N ARG A 346 15.02 -31.27 -46.03
CA ARG A 346 13.94 -32.28 -45.95
C ARG A 346 13.00 -32.07 -44.77
N ALA A 347 13.45 -31.41 -43.70
CA ALA A 347 12.69 -31.26 -42.46
C ALA A 347 11.85 -29.96 -42.35
N SER A 348 11.85 -29.07 -43.34
CA SER A 348 11.01 -27.86 -43.33
C SER A 348 9.60 -28.15 -43.84
N HIS A 349 8.79 -28.86 -43.05
CA HIS A 349 7.35 -28.77 -43.16
C HIS A 349 6.86 -27.56 -42.37
N HIS A 350 6.25 -26.61 -43.08
CA HIS A 350 5.47 -25.52 -42.51
C HIS A 350 4.44 -26.07 -41.51
N ILE A 351 4.51 -25.63 -40.25
CA ILE A 351 3.42 -25.80 -39.28
C ILE A 351 2.66 -24.47 -39.27
N ASN A 352 1.41 -24.52 -39.73
CA ASN A 352 0.47 -23.41 -39.76
C ASN A 352 -0.23 -23.33 -38.39
N PHE A 353 -0.08 -22.22 -37.68
CA PHE A 353 -0.82 -21.94 -36.45
C PHE A 353 -2.05 -21.10 -36.77
N ASP A 354 -3.13 -21.78 -37.13
CA ASP A 354 -4.50 -21.28 -37.07
C ASP A 354 -5.39 -22.45 -36.67
N ALA A 355 -5.52 -22.65 -35.35
CA ALA A 355 -6.62 -23.34 -34.66
C ALA A 355 -6.32 -23.40 -33.16
N LEU A 356 -6.76 -22.38 -32.43
CA LEU A 356 -7.57 -22.50 -31.21
C LEU A 356 -8.07 -21.13 -30.76
#